data_AF-W6JZZ8-F1
#
_entry.id   AF-W6JZZ8-F1
#
_cell.length_a   1.000
_cell.length_b   1.000
_cell.length_c   1.000
_cell.angle_alpha   90.00
_cell.angle_beta   90.00
_cell.angle_gamma   90.00
#
_symmetry.space_group_name_H-M   'P 1'
#
loop_
_entity.id
_entity.type
_entity.pdbx_description
1 polymer ?
#
loop_
_entity_poly.entity_id
_entity_poly.type
_entity_poly.pdbx_seq_one_letter_code
_entity_poly.pdbx_strand_id
1 'polypeptide(L)' 'MRLRQRVTKGPGTRAAGIAMAFKLIESAQRRWRAVNAPHLVALVRAGARFEKGELVERDNQNGDDQLAS' A
#
# COMPACT_ATOMS: atom_id res chain seq x y z
N MET A 1 -2.29 -25.52 -19.30
CA MET A 1 -1.97 -24.24 -19.98
C MET A 1 -0.46 -23.99 -19.85
N ARG A 2 0.27 -23.72 -20.94
CA ARG A 2 1.71 -23.40 -20.87
C ARG A 2 1.92 -21.95 -21.27
N LEU A 3 2.36 -21.11 -20.34
CA LEU A 3 2.73 -19.72 -20.62
C LEU A 3 4.10 -19.72 -21.30
N ARG A 4 4.16 -19.29 -22.57
CA ARG A 4 5.43 -19.10 -23.28
C ARG A 4 5.99 -17.75 -22.86
N GLN A 5 6.98 -17.74 -21.96
CA GLN A 5 7.75 -16.54 -21.69
C GLN A 5 8.92 -16.49 -22.68
N ARG A 6 8.92 -15.49 -23.57
CA ARG A 6 10.09 -15.15 -24.37
C ARG A 6 11.15 -14.63 -23.40
N VAL A 7 12.28 -15.33 -23.28
CA VAL A 7 13.44 -14.81 -22.56
C VAL A 7 13.95 -13.60 -23.33
N THR A 8 13.72 -12.41 -22.79
CA THR A 8 14.25 -11.18 -23.36
C THR A 8 15.72 -11.07 -22.99
N LYS A 9 16.58 -10.66 -23.93
CA LYS A 9 17.90 -10.13 -23.60
C LYS A 9 17.66 -9.02 -22.59
N GLY A 10 18.26 -9.13 -21.40
CA GLY A 10 18.17 -8.11 -20.35
C GLY A 10 18.62 -6.74 -20.86
N PRO A 11 18.55 -5.70 -20.04
CA PRO A 11 18.65 -4.30 -20.49
C PRO A 11 19.98 -3.88 -21.14
N GLY A 12 20.95 -4.78 -21.28
CA GLY A 12 22.25 -4.53 -21.91
C GLY A 12 23.20 -3.71 -21.04
N THR A 13 22.68 -2.75 -20.27
CA THR A 13 23.39 -1.92 -19.30
C THR A 13 22.54 -1.65 -18.06
N ARG A 14 23.19 -1.29 -16.95
CA ARG A 14 22.49 -0.90 -15.71
C ARG A 14 21.58 0.31 -15.91
N ALA A 15 22.06 1.32 -16.65
CA ALA A 15 21.31 2.55 -16.91
C ALA A 15 20.01 2.26 -17.67
N ALA A 16 20.07 1.42 -18.71
CA ALA A 16 18.89 1.00 -19.45
C ALA A 16 17.89 0.21 -18.59
N GLY A 17 18.38 -0.60 -17.64
CA GLY A 17 17.53 -1.34 -16.71
C GLY A 17 16.76 -0.43 -15.76
N ILE A 18 17.44 0.58 -15.20
CA ILE A 18 16.81 1.56 -14.32
C ILE A 18 15.79 2.41 -15.08
N ALA A 19 16.12 2.85 -16.30
CA ALA A 19 15.19 3.58 -17.14
C ALA A 19 13.93 2.76 -17.45
N MET A 20 14.08 1.48 -17.74
CA MET A 20 12.95 0.57 -18.00
C MET A 20 12.07 0.39 -16.75
N ALA A 21 12.67 0.17 -15.58
CA ALA A 21 11.93 0.07 -14.31
C ALA A 21 11.16 1.36 -13.99
N PHE A 22 11.80 2.52 -14.17
CA PHE A 22 11.15 3.82 -14.01
C PHE A 22 9.94 3.96 -14.94
N LYS A 23 10.09 3.66 -16.23
CA LYS A 23 9.01 3.76 -17.22
C LYS A 23 7.85 2.79 -16.94
N LEU A 24 8.14 1.60 -16.42
CA LEU A 24 7.10 0.66 -15.98
C LEU A 24 6.30 1.20 -14.79
N ILE A 25 6.98 1.76 -13.79
CA ILE A 25 6.32 2.39 -12.63
C ILE A 25 5.52 3.63 -13.05
N GLU A 26 6.09 4.49 -13.90
CA GLU A 26 5.42 5.70 -14.43
C GLU A 26 4.16 5.34 -15.22
N SER A 27 4.23 4.29 -16.05
CA SER A 27 3.08 3.80 -16.83
C SER A 27 2.01 3.19 -15.92
N ALA A 28 2.42 2.42 -14.91
CA ALA A 28 1.51 1.84 -13.92
C ALA A 28 0.80 2.91 -13.08
N GLN A 29 1.50 3.99 -12.73
CA GLN A 29 0.93 5.11 -11.96
C GLN A 29 -0.31 5.73 -12.65
N ARG A 30 -0.31 5.87 -13.97
CA ARG A 30 -1.47 6.41 -14.71
C ARG A 30 -2.69 5.49 -14.68
N ARG A 31 -2.49 4.19 -14.44
CA ARG A 31 -3.55 3.18 -14.48
C ARG A 31 -4.01 2.75 -13.09
N TRP A 32 -3.20 2.93 -12.06
CA TRP A 32 -3.59 2.60 -10.69
C TRP A 32 -4.52 3.66 -10.12
N ARG A 33 -5.58 3.22 -9.45
CA ARG A 33 -6.52 4.11 -8.77
C ARG A 33 -5.81 4.76 -7.58
N ALA A 34 -5.82 6.09 -7.53
CA ALA A 34 -5.33 6.83 -6.38
C ALA A 34 -6.14 6.49 -5.12
N VAL A 35 -5.48 6.50 -3.97
CA VAL A 35 -6.17 6.35 -2.67
C VAL A 35 -6.94 7.64 -2.39
N ASN A 36 -8.23 7.53 -2.08
CA ASN A 36 -9.11 8.69 -1.86
C ASN A 36 -8.71 9.53 -0.63
N ALA A 37 -8.08 8.93 0.38
CA ALA A 37 -7.66 9.59 1.62
C ALA A 37 -6.16 9.34 1.89
N PRO A 38 -5.25 10.02 1.18
CA PRO A 38 -3.80 9.76 1.29
C PRO A 38 -3.25 10.08 2.69
N HIS A 39 -3.86 11.02 3.41
CA HIS A 39 -3.46 11.37 4.78
C HIS A 39 -3.69 10.23 5.79
N LEU A 40 -4.67 9.35 5.53
CA LEU A 40 -4.95 8.18 6.40
C LEU A 40 -4.02 7.00 6.12
N VAL A 41 -3.28 7.01 5.01
CA VAL A 41 -2.37 5.91 4.63
C VAL A 41 -1.25 5.72 5.66
N ALA A 42 -0.83 6.79 6.34
CA ALA A 42 0.14 6.69 7.44
C ALA A 42 -0.39 5.82 8.59
N LEU A 43 -1.66 5.97 8.96
CA LEU A 43 -2.31 5.19 10.00
C LEU A 43 -2.50 3.72 9.59
N VAL A 44 -2.87 3.48 8.33
CA VAL A 44 -2.95 2.11 7.78
C VAL A 44 -1.57 1.44 7.83
N ARG A 45 -0.50 2.15 7.46
CA ARG A 45 0.87 1.65 7.54
C ARG A 45 1.32 1.38 8.97
N ALA A 46 0.83 2.16 9.94
CA ALA A 46 1.07 1.95 11.36
C ALA A 46 0.25 0.79 11.96
N GLY A 47 -0.62 0.14 11.17
CA GLY A 47 -1.44 -0.99 11.61
C GLY A 47 -2.74 -0.60 12.31
N ALA A 48 -3.20 0.64 12.16
CA ALA A 48 -4.49 1.07 12.69
C ALA A 48 -5.65 0.32 12.01
N ARG A 49 -6.69 -0.03 12.79
CA ARG A 49 -7.84 -0.80 12.28
C ARG A 49 -8.84 0.14 11.63
N PHE A 50 -9.23 -0.17 10.40
CA PHE A 50 -10.28 0.54 9.68
C PHE A 50 -11.46 -0.41 9.44
N GLU A 51 -12.67 0.03 9.75
CA GLU A 51 -13.92 -0.65 9.37
C GLU A 51 -14.69 0.24 8.41
N LYS A 52 -15.04 -0.29 7.23
CA LYS A 52 -15.77 0.45 6.17
C LYS A 52 -15.14 1.80 5.75
N GLY A 53 -13.84 2.00 6.02
CA GLY A 53 -13.12 3.23 5.69
C GLY A 53 -13.02 4.23 6.85
N GLU A 54 -13.65 3.94 7.99
CA GLU A 54 -13.53 4.74 9.20
C GLU A 54 -12.48 4.13 10.14
N LEU A 55 -11.68 4.99 10.77
CA LEU A 55 -10.71 4.59 11.77
C LEU A 55 -11.46 4.14 13.03
N VAL A 56 -11.25 2.90 13.44
CA VAL A 56 -11.76 2.41 14.71
C VAL A 56 -10.77 2.81 15.79
N GLU A 57 -11.12 3.81 16.59
CA GLU A 57 -10.39 4.13 17.81
C GLU A 57 -10.42 2.92 18.74
N ARG A 58 -9.28 2.55 19.33
CA ARG A 58 -9.32 1.56 20.41
C ARG A 58 -9.94 2.26 21.60
N ASP A 59 -11.12 1.84 22.00
CA ASP A 59 -11.74 2.29 23.24
C ASP A 59 -10.85 1.84 24.41
N ASN A 60 -9.94 2.72 24.84
CA ASN A 60 -9.20 2.59 26.08
C ASN A 60 -10.09 3.11 27.23
N GLN A 61 -11.28 2.53 27.36
CA GLN A 61 -12.21 2.77 28.47
C GLN A 61 -12.66 1.40 29.01
N ASN A 62 -11.73 0.70 29.64
CA ASN A 62 -12.03 -0.42 30.53
C ASN A 62 -10.98 -0.37 31.65
N GLY A 63 -11.17 0.50 32.64
CA GLY A 63 -10.21 0.65 33.74
C GLY A 63 -10.59 1.52 34.94
N ASP A 64 -11.71 2.26 34.94
CA ASP A 64 -11.84 3.39 35.88
C ASP A 64 -13.15 3.45 36.70
N ASP A 65 -14.18 2.64 36.42
CA ASP A 65 -15.50 2.76 37.07
C ASP A 65 -16.00 1.45 37.71
N GLN A 66 -15.19 0.82 38.56
CA GLN A 66 -15.66 -0.34 39.33
C GLN A 66 -15.06 -0.43 40.74
N LEU A 67 -15.06 0.68 41.50
CA LEU A 67 -14.82 0.70 42.94
C LEU A 67 -15.55 1.89 43.61
N ALA A 68 -16.87 1.98 43.43
CA ALA A 68 -17.74 2.79 44.28
C ALA A 68 -19.20 2.30 44.25
N SER A 69 -19.48 1.21 44.97
CA SER A 69 -20.77 0.96 45.65
C SER A 69 -20.62 -0.20 46.62
#